data_AF-M2SFJ9-F1
#
_entry.id   AF-M2SFJ9-F1
#
_cell.length_a   1.000
_cell.length_b   1.000
_cell.length_c   1.000
_cell.angle_alpha   90.00
_cell.angle_beta   90.00
_cell.angle_gamma   90.00
#
_symmetry.space_group_name_H-M   'P 1'
#
loop_
_entity.id
_entity.type
_entity.pdbx_description
1 polymer ?
#
loop_
_entity_poly.entity_id
_entity_poly.type
_entity_poly.pdbx_seq_one_letter_code
_entity_poly.pdbx_strand_id
1 'polypeptide(L)' 'LRLGYCPSHFRESTTVVLRKPGKDNYTVPKAYRPIALLNTVGKVMDAVIARRLSHLVETQHVL' A
#
# COMPACT_ATOMS: atom_id res chain seq x y z
N LEU A 1 4.69 -17.28 -7.07
CA LEU A 1 3.67 -17.53 -6.03
C LEU A 1 3.29 -18.99 -5.85
N ARG A 2 4.01 -19.97 -6.45
CA ARG A 2 3.66 -21.39 -6.31
C ARG A 2 3.70 -21.91 -4.86
N LEU A 3 4.53 -21.30 -4.01
CA LEU A 3 4.64 -21.66 -2.59
C LEU A 3 3.52 -21.07 -1.73
N GLY A 4 2.67 -20.17 -2.25
CA GLY A 4 1.63 -19.48 -1.47
C GLY A 4 2.16 -18.62 -0.31
N TYR A 5 3.47 -18.48 -0.18
CA TYR A 5 4.12 -17.83 0.94
C TYR A 5 4.41 -16.35 0.67
N CYS A 6 4.02 -15.50 1.61
CA CYS A 6 4.41 -14.09 1.68
C CYS A 6 5.24 -13.87 2.95
N PRO A 7 6.52 -13.48 2.83
CA PRO A 7 7.36 -13.16 3.98
C PRO A 7 6.70 -12.15 4.93
N SER A 8 6.91 -12.31 6.24
CA SER A 8 6.35 -11.40 7.25
C SER A 8 6.76 -9.95 7.02
N HIS A 9 8.04 -9.71 6.74
CA HIS A 9 8.60 -8.37 6.53
C HIS A 9 8.08 -7.65 5.27
N PHE A 10 7.44 -8.36 4.32
CA PHE A 10 6.76 -7.70 3.20
C PHE A 10 5.43 -7.07 3.60
N ARG A 11 4.85 -7.52 4.72
CA ARG A 11 3.60 -6.98 5.30
C ARG A 11 3.86 -5.89 6.34
N GLU A 12 5.12 -5.65 6.68
CA GLU A 12 5.51 -4.59 7.60
C GLU A 12 5.47 -3.23 6.90
N SER A 13 5.08 -2.20 7.66
CA SER A 13 5.06 -0.83 7.18
C SER A 13 5.51 0.14 8.25
N THR A 14 6.20 1.20 7.83
CA THR A 14 6.55 2.33 8.70
C THR A 14 5.58 3.47 8.41
N THR A 15 4.79 3.88 9.41
CA THR A 15 3.88 5.01 9.25
C THR A 15 4.60 6.31 9.59
N VAL A 16 4.77 7.17 8.59
CA VAL A 16 5.34 8.51 8.78
C VAL A 16 4.21 9.53 8.74
N VAL A 17 4.16 10.40 9.76
CA VAL A 17 3.12 11.44 9.86
C VAL A 17 3.68 12.75 9.32
N LEU A 18 3.16 13.17 8.15
CA LEU A 18 3.59 14.42 7.51
C LEU A 18 2.65 15.58 7.83
N ARG A 19 3.20 16.77 7.98
CA ARG A 19 2.46 18.03 8.10
C ARG A 19 1.86 18.41 6.73
N LYS A 20 0.59 18.83 6.72
CA LYS A 20 -0.02 19.39 5.50
C LYS A 20 0.33 20.87 5.38
N PRO A 21 0.75 21.35 4.20
CA PRO A 21 1.05 22.76 3.99
C PRO A 21 -0.21 23.62 4.16
N GLY A 22 -0.03 24.89 4.56
CA GLY A 22 -1.13 25.85 4.70
C GLY A 22 -2.11 25.54 5.83
N LYS A 23 -1.62 24.99 6.95
CA LYS A 23 -2.41 24.80 8.17
C LYS A 23 -1.89 25.72 9.27
N ASP A 24 -2.80 26.50 9.84
CA ASP A 24 -2.49 27.52 10.84
C ASP A 24 -2.28 26.90 12.22
N ASN A 25 -2.95 25.78 12.50
CA ASN A 25 -2.85 25.08 13.77
C ASN A 25 -2.45 23.61 13.56
N TYR A 26 -1.29 23.22 14.10
CA TYR A 26 -0.77 21.85 14.10
C TYR A 26 -1.02 21.08 15.41
N THR A 27 -1.83 21.59 16.31
CA THR A 27 -2.32 20.80 17.45
C THR A 27 -3.50 19.90 17.06
N VAL A 28 -4.16 20.20 15.94
CA VAL A 28 -5.27 19.39 15.43
C VAL A 28 -4.78 18.24 14.55
N PRO A 29 -5.26 16.99 14.76
CA PRO A 29 -4.90 15.84 13.91
C PRO A 29 -5.18 16.06 12.42
N LYS A 30 -6.21 16.87 12.11
CA LYS A 30 -6.58 17.25 10.74
C LYS A 30 -5.49 18.05 10.03
N ALA A 31 -4.45 18.55 10.70
CA ALA A 31 -3.31 19.22 10.06
C ALA A 31 -2.25 18.25 9.52
N TYR A 32 -2.40 16.96 9.74
CA TYR A 32 -1.44 15.93 9.33
C TYR A 32 -2.02 14.97 8.29
N ARG A 33 -1.11 14.20 7.68
CA ARG A 33 -1.41 13.04 6.83
C ARG A 33 -0.47 11.89 7.21
N PRO A 34 -0.99 10.80 7.79
CA PRO A 34 -0.22 9.57 7.93
C PRO A 34 0.04 8.94 6.55
N ILE A 35 1.27 8.50 6.29
CA ILE A 35 1.64 7.74 5.10
C ILE A 35 2.30 6.44 5.56
N ALA A 36 1.72 5.31 5.19
CA ALA A 36 2.31 3.99 5.42
C ALA A 36 3.32 3.68 4.31
N LEU A 37 4.60 3.62 4.69
CA LEU A 37 5.70 3.20 3.82
C LEU A 37 5.85 1.69 3.92
N LEU A 38 5.48 0.98 2.87
CA LEU A 38 5.63 -0.48 2.79
C LEU A 38 7.02 -0.86 2.31
N ASN A 39 7.41 -2.10 2.59
CA ASN A 39 8.60 -2.71 2.01
C ASN A 39 8.58 -2.62 0.46
N THR A 40 9.65 -2.12 -0.14
CA THR A 40 9.75 -1.90 -1.60
C THR A 40 9.73 -3.21 -2.39
N VAL A 41 10.34 -4.29 -1.87
CA VAL A 41 10.29 -5.62 -2.48
C VAL A 41 8.89 -6.21 -2.36
N GLY A 42 8.25 -6.04 -1.20
CA GLY A 42 6.84 -6.40 -1.00
C GLY A 42 5.91 -5.72 -2.02
N LYS A 43 6.15 -4.43 -2.32
CA LYS A 43 5.40 -3.70 -3.36
C LYS A 43 5.51 -4.30 -4.76
N VAL A 44 6.67 -4.85 -5.12
CA VAL A 44 6.83 -5.55 -6.42
C VAL A 44 5.97 -6.82 -6.45
N MET A 45 5.95 -7.57 -5.35
CA MET A 45 5.09 -8.75 -5.23
C MET A 45 3.60 -8.39 -5.33
N ASP A 46 3.17 -7.34 -4.63
CA ASP A 46 1.81 -6.82 -4.71
C ASP A 46 1.43 -6.42 -6.14
N ALA A 47 2.33 -5.74 -6.87
CA ALA A 47 2.09 -5.33 -8.25
C ALA A 47 1.89 -6.53 -9.18
N VAL A 48 2.69 -7.58 -9.01
CA VAL A 48 2.53 -8.83 -9.79
C VAL A 48 1.20 -9.51 -9.49
N ILE A 49 0.79 -9.57 -8.22
CA ILE A 49 -0.49 -10.16 -7.81
C ILE A 49 -1.65 -9.34 -8.38
N ALA A 50 -1.64 -8.02 -8.19
CA ALA A 50 -2.67 -7.12 -8.68
C ALA A 50 -2.84 -7.26 -10.20
N ARG A 51 -1.74 -7.30 -10.96
CA ARG A 51 -1.81 -7.44 -12.42
C ARG A 51 -2.39 -8.78 -12.86
N ARG A 52 -2.09 -9.87 -12.15
CA ARG A 52 -2.69 -11.18 -12.41
C ARG A 52 -4.19 -11.19 -12.09
N LEU A 53 -4.56 -10.57 -10.97
CA LEU A 53 -5.96 -10.46 -10.56
C LEU A 53 -6.76 -9.65 -11.58
N SER A 54 -6.26 -8.49 -12.00
CA SER A 54 -6.89 -7.67 -13.05
C SER A 54 -7.10 -8.47 -14.34
N HIS A 55 -6.06 -9.16 -14.81
CA HIS A 55 -6.16 -9.98 -16.01
C HIS A 55 -7.20 -11.11 -15.89
N LEU A 56 -7.26 -11.78 -14.73
CA LEU A 56 -8.25 -12.82 -14.48
C LEU A 56 -9.68 -12.26 -14.48
N VAL A 57 -9.88 -11.10 -13.87
CA VAL A 57 -11.19 -10.43 -13.84
C VAL A 57 -11.65 -10.04 -15.25
N GLU A 58 -10.75 -9.49 -16.07
CA GLU A 58 -11.03 -9.12 -17.47
C GLU A 58 -11.38 -10.35 -18.32
N THR A 59 -10.61 -11.43 -18.19
CA THR A 59 -10.81 -12.65 -18.99
C THR A 59 -12.06 -13.42 -18.59
N GLN A 60 -12.39 -13.44 -17.29
CA GLN A 60 -13.57 -14.14 -16.78
C GLN A 60 -14.86 -13.31 -16.85
N HIS A 61 -14.84 -12.10 -17.44
CA HIS A 61 -16.00 -11.21 -17.58
C HIS A 61 -16.74 -10.98 -16.25
N VAL A 62 -15.98 -10.88 -15.16
CA VAL A 62 -16.54 -10.63 -13.81
C VAL A 62 -16.69 -9.13 -13.52
N LEU A 63 -16.44 -8.30 -14.53
CA LEU A 63 -16.67 -6.86 -14.61
C LEU A 63 -17.24 -6.51 -15.99
#